data_AF-A0A0G0DY35-F1
#
_entry.id   AF-A0A0G0DY35-F1
#
_cell.length_a   1.000
_cell.length_b   1.000
_cell.length_c   1.000
_cell.angle_alpha   90.00
_cell.angle_beta   90.00
_cell.angle_gamma   90.00
#
_symmetry.space_group_name_H-M   'P 1'
#
loop_
_entity.id
_entity.type
_entity.pdbx_description
1 polymer ?
#
loop_
_entity_poly.entity_id
_entity_poly.type
_entity_poly.pdbx_seq_one_letter_code
_entity_poly.pdbx_strand_id
1 'polypeptide(L)'
;MDINKKILKTIKYFSFFAYQPTLAEIHTFLQAKISKNELNIVLERMVKQKQIANWKLLMDDRDIYTPVEYSISSQNSKVKSQKLKSKVKSNNEAMKQCNNLNNRKQISKSKLNSPKFKLYIKLLSFFPQIKLVGLSGSISMMNAKEDDDIDLFVITAKNRLFTGRFIALMLAQLMGLRRNRESSAVEKARYRKFFNGKQKTVKNLVSSLSSNNETMKQWNNHVRNRVCLNLFFDENNLKVPKFKQTEFVGHEVLQMRPIIVKGNTYEGFLKANEWVFRLFPNAKEDFHGLKADLHGYQRKSAINLRQSLGDWLENFLKNLQLILINRHRTTEIITSTQLWFHPDDFEKKIFTD
;
A
#
# COMPACT_ATOMS: atom_id res chain seq x y z
N MET A 1 7.07 -17.19 24.83
CA MET A 1 6.63 -15.77 24.82
C MET A 1 5.11 -15.74 24.77
N ASP A 2 4.47 -15.04 25.70
CA ASP A 2 3.01 -14.96 25.86
C ASP A 2 2.30 -14.52 24.56
N ILE A 3 1.28 -15.29 24.15
CA ILE A 3 0.48 -15.04 22.94
C ILE A 3 -0.18 -13.66 22.98
N ASN A 4 -0.62 -13.19 24.15
CA ASN A 4 -1.23 -11.87 24.31
C ASN A 4 -0.24 -10.76 23.96
N LYS A 5 1.04 -10.90 24.36
CA LYS A 5 2.10 -9.93 24.02
C LYS A 5 2.35 -9.88 22.51
N LYS A 6 2.33 -11.04 21.84
CA LYS A 6 2.49 -11.11 20.38
C LYS A 6 1.31 -10.46 19.65
N ILE A 7 0.08 -10.73 20.08
CA ILE A 7 -1.13 -10.09 19.53
C ILE A 7 -1.05 -8.57 19.71
N LEU A 8 -0.70 -8.10 20.91
CA LEU A 8 -0.57 -6.67 21.18
C LEU A 8 0.52 -6.03 20.32
N LYS A 9 1.67 -6.70 20.14
CA LYS A 9 2.74 -6.25 19.23
C LYS A 9 2.22 -6.11 17.79
N THR A 10 1.49 -7.12 17.27
CA THR A 10 0.90 -7.07 15.93
C THR A 10 -0.08 -5.90 15.79
N ILE A 11 -0.99 -5.70 16.75
CA ILE A 11 -1.95 -4.58 16.70
C ILE A 11 -1.23 -3.22 16.76
N LYS A 12 -0.18 -3.09 17.61
CA LYS A 12 0.64 -1.87 17.68
C LYS A 12 1.37 -1.58 16.37
N TYR A 13 1.91 -2.61 15.73
CA TYR A 13 2.53 -2.50 14.41
C TYR A 13 1.58 -1.89 13.37
N PHE A 14 0.32 -2.32 13.31
CA PHE A 14 -0.67 -1.71 12.40
C PHE A 14 -1.02 -0.25 12.75
N SER A 15 -1.00 0.08 14.03
CA SER A 15 -1.28 1.43 14.52
C SER A 15 -0.27 2.46 13.99
N PHE A 16 0.98 2.05 13.76
CA PHE A 16 2.01 2.88 13.10
C PHE A 16 1.56 3.38 11.71
N PHE A 17 0.81 2.57 10.96
CA PHE A 17 0.25 2.94 9.65
C PHE A 17 -1.08 3.67 9.75
N ALA A 18 -1.47 4.10 10.96
CA ALA A 18 -2.79 4.61 11.27
C ALA A 18 -3.90 3.69 10.74
N TYR A 19 -3.71 2.38 10.87
CA TYR A 19 -4.63 1.33 10.42
C TYR A 19 -5.04 0.46 11.61
N GLN A 20 -6.31 0.04 11.62
CA GLN A 20 -6.85 -0.84 12.65
C GLN A 20 -7.12 -2.19 12.01
N PRO A 21 -6.39 -3.24 12.38
CA PRO A 21 -6.48 -4.53 11.72
C PRO A 21 -7.75 -5.28 12.13
N THR A 22 -8.27 -6.05 11.19
CA THR A 22 -9.35 -7.02 11.40
C THR A 22 -8.85 -8.30 12.06
N LEU A 23 -9.75 -9.17 12.53
CA LEU A 23 -9.41 -10.53 13.02
C LEU A 23 -8.54 -11.29 12.00
N ALA A 24 -8.91 -11.22 10.72
CA ALA A 24 -8.18 -11.90 9.65
C ALA A 24 -6.76 -11.35 9.50
N GLU A 25 -6.58 -10.03 9.50
CA GLU A 25 -5.25 -9.42 9.39
C GLU A 25 -4.38 -9.68 10.61
N ILE A 26 -4.95 -9.62 11.82
CA ILE A 26 -4.25 -10.03 13.03
C ILE A 26 -3.80 -11.48 12.90
N HIS A 27 -4.68 -12.37 12.45
CA HIS A 27 -4.35 -13.78 12.23
C HIS A 27 -3.19 -13.92 11.24
N THR A 28 -3.34 -13.38 10.03
CA THR A 28 -2.36 -13.46 8.94
C THR A 28 -0.98 -12.96 9.39
N PHE A 29 -0.90 -11.80 10.08
CA PHE A 29 0.36 -11.16 10.46
C PHE A 29 0.82 -11.46 11.90
N LEU A 30 0.20 -12.42 12.58
CA LEU A 30 0.67 -12.86 13.90
C LEU A 30 1.92 -13.74 13.77
N GLN A 31 2.98 -13.38 14.48
CA GLN A 31 4.24 -14.15 14.56
C GLN A 31 4.13 -15.38 15.50
N ALA A 32 2.95 -16.01 15.52
CA ALA A 32 2.65 -17.23 16.25
C ALA A 32 1.56 -18.00 15.51
N LYS A 33 1.74 -19.31 15.37
CA LYS A 33 0.72 -20.18 14.80
C LYS A 33 -0.45 -20.29 15.78
N ILE A 34 -1.66 -20.00 15.31
CA ILE A 34 -2.90 -20.10 16.08
C ILE A 34 -4.07 -20.35 15.10
N SER A 35 -5.16 -20.97 15.53
CA SER A 35 -6.37 -21.05 14.71
C SER A 35 -7.16 -19.73 14.74
N LYS A 36 -7.97 -19.44 13.72
CA LYS A 36 -8.84 -18.23 13.71
C LYS A 36 -9.82 -18.23 14.90
N ASN A 37 -10.37 -19.39 15.25
CA ASN A 37 -11.30 -19.55 16.38
C ASN A 37 -10.62 -19.28 17.73
N GLU A 38 -9.44 -19.87 17.95
CA GLU A 38 -8.68 -19.66 19.18
C GLU A 38 -8.21 -18.21 19.31
N LEU A 39 -7.79 -17.58 18.21
CA LEU A 39 -7.47 -16.16 18.19
C LEU A 39 -8.67 -15.30 18.58
N ASN A 40 -9.86 -15.61 18.06
CA ASN A 40 -11.08 -14.87 18.41
C ASN A 40 -11.37 -14.94 19.92
N ILE A 41 -11.28 -16.14 20.52
CA ILE A 41 -11.45 -16.34 21.97
C ILE A 41 -10.43 -15.52 22.77
N VAL A 42 -9.16 -15.52 22.34
CA VAL A 42 -8.10 -14.73 23.00
C VAL A 42 -8.37 -13.23 22.89
N LEU A 43 -8.77 -12.75 21.71
CA LEU A 43 -9.11 -11.34 21.50
C LEU A 43 -10.31 -10.90 22.34
N GLU A 44 -11.38 -11.68 22.40
CA GLU A 44 -12.53 -11.41 23.28
C GLU A 44 -12.11 -11.31 24.75
N ARG A 45 -11.23 -12.21 25.20
CA ARG A 45 -10.66 -12.15 26.56
C ARG A 45 -9.84 -10.89 26.78
N MET A 46 -8.99 -10.51 25.82
CA MET A 46 -8.18 -9.29 25.90
C MET A 46 -9.05 -8.02 25.91
N VAL A 47 -10.17 -8.02 25.20
CA VAL A 47 -11.18 -6.93 25.26
C VAL A 47 -11.80 -6.86 26.66
N LYS A 48 -12.24 -7.99 27.24
CA LYS A 48 -12.77 -8.06 28.61
C LYS A 48 -11.76 -7.56 29.65
N GLN A 49 -10.49 -7.88 29.45
CA GLN A 49 -9.37 -7.43 30.30
C GLN A 49 -8.92 -5.98 30.04
N LYS A 50 -9.57 -5.27 29.10
CA LYS A 50 -9.23 -3.89 28.71
C LYS A 50 -7.77 -3.74 28.25
N GLN A 51 -7.23 -4.75 27.58
CA GLN A 51 -5.92 -4.68 26.93
C GLN A 51 -6.04 -4.14 25.50
N ILE A 52 -7.12 -4.51 24.81
CA ILE A 52 -7.48 -4.03 23.46
C ILE A 52 -8.93 -3.57 23.42
N ALA A 53 -9.27 -2.71 22.47
CA ALA A 53 -10.64 -2.31 22.16
C ALA A 53 -11.06 -2.91 20.81
N ASN A 54 -12.33 -3.28 20.71
CA ASN A 54 -12.98 -3.78 19.50
C ASN A 54 -14.03 -2.76 19.04
N TRP A 55 -14.12 -2.54 17.73
CA TRP A 55 -15.11 -1.67 17.11
C TRP A 55 -15.72 -2.36 15.89
N LYS A 56 -17.00 -2.08 15.62
CA LYS A 56 -17.66 -2.51 14.38
C LYS A 56 -17.57 -1.43 13.30
N LEU A 57 -17.12 -1.81 12.11
CA LEU A 57 -17.10 -0.90 10.96
C LEU A 57 -18.51 -0.79 10.35
N LEU A 58 -19.10 0.42 10.39
CA LEU A 58 -20.47 0.73 9.96
C LEU A 58 -20.86 0.29 8.53
N MET A 59 -19.89 -0.01 7.66
CA MET A 59 -20.11 -0.33 6.25
C MET A 59 -19.72 -1.76 5.87
N ASP A 60 -19.31 -2.58 6.85
CA ASP A 60 -18.66 -3.87 6.56
C ASP A 60 -18.97 -4.98 7.57
N ASP A 61 -19.67 -4.68 8.68
CA ASP A 61 -19.95 -5.58 9.83
C ASP A 61 -18.73 -6.40 10.30
N ARG A 62 -17.52 -5.89 10.03
CA ARG A 62 -16.25 -6.49 10.45
C ARG A 62 -15.74 -5.81 11.71
N ASP A 63 -15.23 -6.64 12.59
CA ASP A 63 -14.54 -6.25 13.82
C ASP A 63 -13.12 -5.75 13.51
N ILE A 64 -12.78 -4.58 14.05
CA ILE A 64 -11.44 -3.99 14.03
C ILE A 64 -10.92 -3.80 15.45
N TYR A 65 -9.62 -4.00 15.64
CA TYR A 65 -8.99 -3.97 16.97
C TYR A 65 -7.94 -2.86 17.08
N THR A 66 -7.81 -2.27 18.26
CA THR A 66 -6.81 -1.24 18.57
C THR A 66 -6.30 -1.42 20.01
N PRO A 67 -5.06 -1.05 20.36
CA PRO A 67 -4.58 -1.05 21.74
C PRO A 67 -5.45 -0.11 22.59
N VAL A 68 -5.70 -0.46 23.86
CA VAL A 68 -6.59 0.37 24.71
C VAL A 68 -6.03 1.76 24.96
N GLU A 69 -4.71 1.92 25.04
CA GLU A 69 -4.04 3.23 25.12
C GLU A 69 -4.31 4.14 23.91
N TYR A 70 -4.62 3.56 22.74
CA TYR A 70 -5.05 4.29 21.54
C TYR A 70 -6.57 4.40 21.43
N SER A 71 -7.31 3.75 22.32
CA SER A 71 -8.77 3.87 22.45
C SER A 71 -9.11 4.94 23.50
N ILE A 72 -9.91 5.93 23.13
CA ILE A 72 -10.12 7.13 23.96
C ILE A 72 -11.10 6.86 25.14
N SER A 73 -11.20 5.62 25.64
CA SER A 73 -12.19 5.22 26.64
C SER A 73 -11.63 4.79 28.01
N SER A 74 -10.31 4.77 28.24
CA SER A 74 -9.78 4.18 29.49
C SER A 74 -9.33 5.17 30.59
N GLN A 75 -9.27 6.48 30.34
CA GLN A 75 -9.10 7.45 31.41
C GLN A 75 -10.47 7.89 31.94
N ASN A 76 -11.09 7.08 32.80
CA ASN A 76 -12.03 7.53 33.85
C ASN A 76 -12.54 6.32 34.65
N SER A 77 -11.69 5.79 35.53
CA SER A 77 -12.14 4.95 36.64
C SER A 77 -11.60 5.46 37.97
N LYS A 78 -12.03 6.68 38.32
CA LYS A 78 -12.28 7.19 39.67
C LYS A 78 -12.83 8.62 39.51
N VAL A 79 -13.74 9.02 40.41
CA VAL A 79 -14.47 10.31 40.46
C VAL A 79 -15.88 10.27 39.83
N LYS A 80 -16.85 10.04 40.72
CA LYS A 80 -18.28 10.34 40.53
C LYS A 80 -18.46 11.87 40.38
N SER A 81 -19.54 12.27 39.69
CA SER A 81 -20.12 13.63 39.56
C SER A 81 -19.59 14.65 38.52
N GLN A 82 -19.11 14.23 37.34
CA GLN A 82 -19.04 15.09 36.12
C GLN A 82 -19.43 14.32 34.83
N LYS A 83 -20.59 13.65 34.84
CA LYS A 83 -20.85 12.46 34.00
C LYS A 83 -21.51 12.67 32.62
N LEU A 84 -21.80 13.91 32.17
CA LEU A 84 -22.53 14.11 30.91
C LEU A 84 -21.71 14.74 29.76
N LYS A 85 -20.76 15.64 30.04
CA LYS A 85 -20.01 16.33 28.97
C LYS A 85 -18.78 15.55 28.45
N SER A 86 -18.16 14.70 29.27
CA SER A 86 -16.98 13.90 28.89
C SER A 86 -17.35 12.67 28.04
N LYS A 87 -18.54 12.10 28.26
CA LYS A 87 -19.04 10.90 27.55
C LYS A 87 -19.46 11.18 26.10
N VAL A 88 -19.91 12.41 25.82
CA VAL A 88 -20.25 12.88 24.46
C VAL A 88 -18.99 13.14 23.63
N LYS A 89 -17.89 13.58 24.27
CA LYS A 89 -16.62 13.88 23.59
C LYS A 89 -15.87 12.63 23.13
N SER A 90 -15.83 11.56 23.94
CA SER A 90 -15.17 10.29 23.57
C SER A 90 -15.94 9.50 22.49
N ASN A 91 -17.27 9.54 22.51
CA ASN A 91 -18.10 8.94 21.45
C ASN A 91 -17.91 9.67 20.10
N ASN A 92 -17.73 11.00 20.12
CA ASN A 92 -17.47 11.78 18.91
C ASN A 92 -16.11 11.45 18.27
N GLU A 93 -15.07 11.17 19.06
CA GLU A 93 -13.73 10.88 18.54
C GLU A 93 -13.60 9.46 17.99
N ALA A 94 -14.22 8.46 18.63
CA ALA A 94 -14.32 7.10 18.10
C ALA A 94 -15.16 7.07 16.80
N MET A 95 -16.30 7.77 16.76
CA MET A 95 -17.08 7.96 15.52
C MET A 95 -16.25 8.66 14.44
N LYS A 96 -15.47 9.70 14.80
CA LYS A 96 -14.59 10.39 13.86
C LYS A 96 -13.52 9.46 13.29
N GLN A 97 -12.99 8.53 14.07
CA GLN A 97 -12.00 7.55 13.60
C GLN A 97 -12.62 6.50 12.66
N CYS A 98 -13.78 5.94 13.00
CA CYS A 98 -14.52 5.05 12.10
C CYS A 98 -14.91 5.75 10.79
N ASN A 99 -15.35 7.01 10.87
CA ASN A 99 -15.66 7.82 9.69
C ASN A 99 -14.42 8.08 8.83
N ASN A 100 -13.25 8.28 9.44
CA ASN A 100 -11.99 8.43 8.71
C ASN A 100 -11.60 7.14 7.97
N LEU A 101 -11.69 5.97 8.61
CA LEU A 101 -11.41 4.69 7.95
C LEU A 101 -12.37 4.42 6.78
N ASN A 102 -13.67 4.70 6.97
CA ASN A 102 -14.65 4.61 5.88
C ASN A 102 -14.30 5.56 4.72
N ASN A 103 -13.91 6.79 5.02
CA ASN A 103 -13.46 7.75 4.01
C ASN A 103 -12.22 7.24 3.26
N ARG A 104 -11.20 6.71 3.97
CA ARG A 104 -9.99 6.14 3.34
C ARG A 104 -10.30 4.95 2.43
N LYS A 105 -11.25 4.09 2.83
CA LYS A 105 -11.73 2.98 1.99
C LYS A 105 -12.41 3.49 0.73
N GLN A 106 -13.27 4.52 0.84
CA GLN A 106 -13.91 5.14 -0.33
C GLN A 106 -12.90 5.82 -1.26
N ILE A 107 -11.92 6.55 -0.71
CA ILE A 107 -10.83 7.17 -1.46
C ILE A 107 -10.05 6.10 -2.23
N SER A 108 -9.68 5.01 -1.57
CA SER A 108 -8.96 3.89 -2.20
C SER A 108 -9.77 3.29 -3.35
N LYS A 109 -11.07 3.03 -3.14
CA LYS A 109 -11.97 2.52 -4.21
C LYS A 109 -12.07 3.51 -5.36
N SER A 110 -12.18 4.80 -5.09
CA SER A 110 -12.30 5.85 -6.11
C SER A 110 -11.04 5.92 -6.99
N LYS A 111 -9.85 5.90 -6.39
CA LYS A 111 -8.56 5.87 -7.09
C LYS A 111 -8.44 4.66 -8.03
N LEU A 112 -8.79 3.47 -7.53
CA LEU A 112 -8.78 2.23 -8.34
C LEU A 112 -9.86 2.21 -9.43
N ASN A 113 -10.98 2.88 -9.21
CA ASN A 113 -12.08 2.96 -10.18
C ASN A 113 -11.92 4.08 -11.21
N SER A 114 -10.88 4.92 -11.09
CA SER A 114 -10.56 5.96 -12.06
C SER A 114 -10.41 5.39 -13.48
N PRO A 115 -11.12 5.92 -14.48
CA PRO A 115 -10.99 5.47 -15.87
C PRO A 115 -9.56 5.55 -16.39
N LYS A 116 -8.81 6.59 -16.00
CA LYS A 116 -7.40 6.75 -16.39
C LYS A 116 -6.54 5.62 -15.82
N PHE A 117 -6.72 5.28 -14.55
CA PHE A 117 -5.97 4.20 -13.92
C PHE A 117 -6.32 2.84 -14.54
N LYS A 118 -7.62 2.56 -14.76
CA LYS A 118 -8.07 1.34 -15.43
C LYS A 118 -7.49 1.21 -16.84
N LEU A 119 -7.50 2.29 -17.61
CA LEU A 119 -6.90 2.32 -18.94
C LEU A 119 -5.37 2.10 -18.87
N TYR A 120 -4.68 2.71 -17.91
CA TYR A 120 -3.25 2.55 -17.71
C TYR A 120 -2.89 1.08 -17.43
N ILE A 121 -3.61 0.43 -16.51
CA ILE A 121 -3.45 -1.01 -16.23
C ILE A 121 -3.75 -1.84 -17.48
N LYS A 122 -4.81 -1.53 -18.23
CA LYS A 122 -5.15 -2.24 -19.47
C LYS A 122 -4.05 -2.12 -20.53
N LEU A 123 -3.43 -0.95 -20.67
CA LEU A 123 -2.31 -0.76 -21.59
C LEU A 123 -1.07 -1.53 -21.15
N LEU A 124 -0.74 -1.51 -19.85
CA LEU A 124 0.36 -2.31 -19.30
C LEU A 124 0.19 -3.81 -19.54
N SER A 125 -1.04 -4.32 -19.41
CA SER A 125 -1.31 -5.75 -19.56
C SER A 125 -1.05 -6.27 -20.98
N PHE A 126 -1.07 -5.41 -22.00
CA PHE A 126 -0.76 -5.79 -23.38
C PHE A 126 0.72 -6.15 -23.59
N PHE A 127 1.64 -5.51 -22.86
CA PHE A 127 3.08 -5.69 -23.11
C PHE A 127 3.59 -7.02 -22.54
N PRO A 128 4.20 -7.90 -23.36
CA PRO A 128 4.70 -9.20 -22.89
C PRO A 128 5.87 -9.08 -21.89
N GLN A 129 6.54 -7.92 -21.86
CA GLN A 129 7.57 -7.57 -20.89
C GLN A 129 7.00 -7.34 -19.48
N ILE A 130 5.72 -7.03 -19.34
CA ILE A 130 5.07 -6.88 -18.02
C ILE A 130 4.39 -8.20 -17.69
N LYS A 131 4.84 -8.86 -16.62
CA LYS A 131 4.36 -10.18 -16.17
C LYS A 131 3.43 -10.09 -14.99
N LEU A 132 3.73 -9.20 -14.05
CA LEU A 132 2.89 -8.92 -12.91
C LEU A 132 2.83 -7.42 -12.64
N VAL A 133 1.65 -6.95 -12.26
CA VAL A 133 1.46 -5.63 -11.63
C VAL A 133 0.62 -5.84 -10.39
N GLY A 134 1.15 -5.47 -9.23
CA GLY A 134 0.47 -5.54 -7.94
C GLY A 134 0.37 -4.17 -7.28
N LEU A 135 -0.70 -3.97 -6.51
CA LEU A 135 -0.85 -2.82 -5.60
C LEU A 135 -0.04 -3.07 -4.34
N SER A 136 0.71 -2.06 -3.88
CA SER A 136 1.42 -2.03 -2.60
C SER A 136 0.92 -0.87 -1.73
N GLY A 137 1.52 -0.67 -0.56
CA GLY A 137 1.29 0.50 0.28
C GLY A 137 -0.15 0.65 0.76
N SER A 138 -0.57 1.89 1.05
CA SER A 138 -1.85 2.16 1.70
C SER A 138 -3.08 1.76 0.86
N ILE A 139 -2.97 1.80 -0.47
CA ILE A 139 -4.04 1.38 -1.39
C ILE A 139 -4.28 -0.13 -1.30
N SER A 140 -3.23 -0.95 -1.15
CA SER A 140 -3.38 -2.40 -0.99
C SER A 140 -4.19 -2.77 0.26
N MET A 141 -4.12 -1.94 1.31
CA MET A 141 -4.88 -2.10 2.56
C MET A 141 -6.20 -1.32 2.60
N MET A 142 -6.62 -0.70 1.49
CA MET A 142 -7.80 0.17 1.43
C MET A 142 -7.77 1.32 2.44
N ASN A 143 -6.57 1.80 2.78
CA ASN A 143 -6.32 2.79 3.83
C ASN A 143 -5.70 4.08 3.27
N ALA A 144 -5.91 4.39 1.99
CA ALA A 144 -5.29 5.55 1.36
C ALA A 144 -5.89 6.88 1.82
N LYS A 145 -5.03 7.86 2.03
CA LYS A 145 -5.39 9.27 2.18
C LYS A 145 -5.62 9.91 0.81
N GLU A 146 -6.19 11.12 0.82
CA GLU A 146 -6.47 11.83 -0.42
C GLU A 146 -5.19 12.08 -1.25
N ASP A 147 -4.08 12.43 -0.60
CA ASP A 147 -2.81 12.76 -1.23
C ASP A 147 -1.85 11.58 -1.38
N ASP A 148 -2.24 10.37 -0.95
CA ASP A 148 -1.48 9.14 -1.21
C ASP A 148 -1.50 8.80 -2.70
N ASP A 149 -0.41 8.24 -3.22
CA ASP A 149 -0.41 7.70 -4.59
C ASP A 149 -0.91 6.26 -4.64
N ILE A 150 -1.04 5.76 -5.87
CA ILE A 150 -1.19 4.34 -6.15
C ILE A 150 0.21 3.73 -6.34
N ASP A 151 0.72 3.08 -5.30
CA ASP A 151 1.99 2.36 -5.34
C ASP A 151 1.85 1.04 -6.12
N LEU A 152 2.68 0.87 -7.15
CA LEU A 152 2.73 -0.32 -7.97
C LEU A 152 4.04 -1.08 -7.82
N PHE A 153 3.91 -2.38 -7.59
CA PHE A 153 4.95 -3.39 -7.72
C PHE A 153 4.85 -4.05 -9.09
N VAL A 154 5.96 -4.15 -9.81
CA VAL A 154 5.98 -4.70 -11.17
C VAL A 154 7.01 -5.82 -11.29
N ILE A 155 6.61 -6.96 -11.84
CA ILE A 155 7.55 -7.99 -12.28
C ILE A 155 7.60 -7.99 -13.81
N THR A 156 8.82 -7.92 -14.35
CA THR A 156 9.09 -7.94 -15.79
C THR A 156 9.51 -9.33 -16.26
N ALA A 157 9.36 -9.56 -17.56
CA ALA A 157 9.91 -10.73 -18.23
C ALA A 157 11.43 -10.79 -18.04
N LYS A 158 12.00 -12.00 -18.08
CA LYS A 158 13.45 -12.22 -17.99
C LYS A 158 14.26 -11.26 -18.87
N ASN A 159 15.25 -10.61 -18.28
CA ASN A 159 16.15 -9.64 -18.93
C ASN A 159 15.43 -8.44 -19.56
N ARG A 160 14.27 -8.02 -19.01
CA ARG A 160 13.47 -6.91 -19.56
C ARG A 160 13.09 -5.88 -18.49
N LEU A 161 13.89 -5.76 -17.44
CA LEU A 161 13.66 -4.87 -16.30
C LEU A 161 13.57 -3.41 -16.74
N PHE A 162 14.56 -2.93 -17.49
CA PHE A 162 14.64 -1.54 -17.91
C PHE A 162 13.65 -1.22 -19.03
N THR A 163 13.40 -2.17 -19.94
CA THR A 163 12.35 -2.05 -20.95
C THR A 163 10.97 -1.97 -20.31
N GLY A 164 10.65 -2.87 -19.38
CA GLY A 164 9.37 -2.88 -18.67
C GLY A 164 9.16 -1.61 -17.84
N ARG A 165 10.20 -1.15 -17.14
CA ARG A 165 10.17 0.13 -16.41
C ARG A 165 9.95 1.32 -17.34
N PHE A 166 10.64 1.37 -18.47
CA PHE A 166 10.48 2.44 -19.45
C PHE A 166 9.04 2.50 -19.98
N ILE A 167 8.47 1.36 -20.37
CA ILE A 167 7.07 1.26 -20.82
C ILE A 167 6.13 1.80 -19.74
N ALA A 168 6.29 1.36 -18.49
CA ALA A 168 5.43 1.78 -17.39
C ALA A 168 5.53 3.29 -17.14
N LEU A 169 6.74 3.83 -17.12
CA LEU A 169 6.97 5.26 -16.91
C LEU A 169 6.45 6.12 -18.07
N MET A 170 6.69 5.70 -19.32
CA MET A 170 6.21 6.42 -20.50
C MET A 170 4.69 6.45 -20.55
N LEU A 171 4.01 5.31 -20.32
CA LEU A 171 2.55 5.29 -20.27
C LEU A 171 2.01 6.17 -19.14
N ALA A 172 2.60 6.11 -17.95
CA ALA A 172 2.20 6.96 -16.83
C ALA A 172 2.42 8.45 -17.15
N GLN A 173 3.51 8.79 -17.85
CA GLN A 173 3.81 10.16 -18.28
C GLN A 173 2.79 10.66 -19.32
N LEU A 174 2.53 9.88 -20.37
CA LEU A 174 1.59 10.23 -21.45
C LEU A 174 0.17 10.40 -20.93
N MET A 175 -0.22 9.62 -19.92
CA MET A 175 -1.54 9.70 -19.30
C MET A 175 -1.65 10.75 -18.19
N GLY A 176 -0.56 11.47 -17.90
CA GLY A 176 -0.50 12.45 -16.80
C GLY A 176 -0.72 11.85 -15.42
N LEU A 177 -0.44 10.55 -15.26
CA LEU A 177 -0.55 9.80 -14.00
C LEU A 177 0.76 9.77 -13.22
N ARG A 178 1.89 10.12 -13.84
CA ARG A 178 3.19 10.08 -13.18
C ARG A 178 3.28 11.10 -12.04
N ARG A 179 3.74 10.66 -10.86
CA ARG A 179 4.17 11.57 -9.79
C ARG A 179 5.50 12.25 -10.13
N ASN A 180 5.51 13.58 -10.12
CA ASN A 180 6.73 14.38 -10.12
C ASN A 180 7.09 14.79 -8.68
N ARG A 181 8.35 14.58 -8.28
CA ARG A 181 8.87 14.91 -6.94
C ARG A 181 8.74 16.41 -6.63
N GLU A 182 9.08 17.29 -7.58
CA GLU A 182 9.04 18.74 -7.40
C GLU A 182 7.63 19.35 -7.50
N SER A 183 6.80 18.82 -8.40
CA SER A 183 5.47 19.38 -8.65
C SER A 183 4.64 19.39 -7.37
N SER A 184 4.74 18.37 -6.52
CA SER A 184 3.97 18.33 -5.26
C SER A 184 4.31 19.45 -4.26
N ALA A 185 5.56 19.93 -4.20
CA ALA A 185 5.97 20.95 -3.23
C ALA A 185 5.66 22.37 -3.75
N VAL A 186 6.02 22.65 -5.00
CA VAL A 186 5.75 23.93 -5.66
C VAL A 186 4.25 24.16 -5.84
N GLU A 187 3.49 23.11 -6.15
CA GLU A 187 2.03 23.18 -6.34
C GLU A 187 1.29 23.31 -4.99
N LYS A 188 1.73 22.62 -3.93
CA LYS A 188 1.26 22.86 -2.55
C LYS A 188 1.60 24.29 -2.08
N ALA A 189 2.76 24.84 -2.46
CA ALA A 189 3.13 26.22 -2.14
C ALA A 189 2.30 27.25 -2.93
N ARG A 190 2.05 27.01 -4.22
CA ARG A 190 1.17 27.86 -5.06
C ARG A 190 -0.26 27.90 -4.52
N TYR A 191 -0.78 26.75 -4.08
CA TYR A 191 -2.09 26.63 -3.45
C TYR A 191 -2.15 27.41 -2.11
N ARG A 192 -1.18 27.20 -1.20
CA ARG A 192 -1.11 27.96 0.06
C ARG A 192 -1.03 29.47 -0.19
N LYS A 193 -0.27 29.90 -1.20
CA LYS A 193 -0.15 31.32 -1.57
C LYS A 193 -1.48 31.89 -2.12
N PHE A 194 -2.22 31.11 -2.90
CA PHE A 194 -3.54 31.51 -3.42
C PHE A 194 -4.60 31.67 -2.31
N PHE A 195 -4.59 30.79 -1.30
CA PHE A 195 -5.54 30.84 -0.17
C PHE A 195 -5.12 31.81 0.94
N ASN A 196 -3.83 31.94 1.24
CA ASN A 196 -3.36 32.92 2.23
C ASN A 196 -3.54 34.38 1.75
N GLY A 197 -3.57 34.63 0.44
CA GLY A 197 -3.83 35.96 -0.13
C GLY A 197 -5.29 36.44 -0.03
N LYS A 198 -6.24 35.57 0.33
CA LYS A 198 -7.68 35.90 0.40
C LYS A 198 -8.32 35.61 1.76
N GLN A 199 -7.54 35.44 2.83
CA GLN A 199 -8.06 34.96 4.10
C GLN A 199 -8.98 35.94 4.86
N LYS A 200 -9.02 37.23 4.49
CA LYS A 200 -9.82 38.24 5.21
C LYS A 200 -11.28 38.40 4.77
N THR A 201 -11.74 37.75 3.69
CA THR A 201 -13.10 38.00 3.16
C THR A 201 -13.85 36.76 2.67
N VAL A 202 -13.44 35.56 3.10
CA VAL A 202 -13.95 34.29 2.51
C VAL A 202 -15.11 33.68 3.29
N LYS A 203 -15.31 33.99 4.58
CA LYS A 203 -16.39 33.37 5.37
C LYS A 203 -17.80 33.75 4.87
N ASN A 204 -17.96 34.92 4.24
CA ASN A 204 -19.23 35.39 3.67
C ASN A 204 -19.33 35.21 2.14
N LEU A 205 -18.24 34.85 1.45
CA LEU A 205 -18.20 34.66 -0.01
C LEU A 205 -18.37 33.19 -0.42
N VAL A 206 -18.11 32.26 0.52
CA VAL A 206 -18.25 30.81 0.30
C VAL A 206 -19.71 30.37 0.17
N SER A 207 -20.68 31.16 0.64
CA SER A 207 -22.11 30.88 0.43
C SER A 207 -22.62 31.31 -0.95
N SER A 208 -21.90 32.18 -1.69
CA SER A 208 -22.38 32.75 -2.96
C SER A 208 -21.60 32.32 -4.20
N LEU A 209 -20.48 31.60 -4.07
CA LEU A 209 -19.63 31.18 -5.19
C LEU A 209 -19.66 29.67 -5.43
N SER A 210 -20.83 29.16 -5.81
CA SER A 210 -21.02 27.79 -6.31
C SER A 210 -20.56 27.57 -7.76
N SER A 211 -19.93 28.53 -8.42
CA SER A 211 -19.66 28.50 -9.87
C SER A 211 -18.20 28.26 -10.29
N ASN A 212 -17.23 28.08 -9.38
CA ASN A 212 -15.82 27.75 -9.72
C ASN A 212 -15.39 26.34 -9.26
N ASN A 213 -16.34 25.41 -9.13
CA ASN A 213 -16.09 24.07 -8.59
C ASN A 213 -15.47 23.09 -9.59
N GLU A 214 -15.58 23.31 -10.89
CA GLU A 214 -15.17 22.30 -11.89
C GLU A 214 -13.65 22.23 -12.09
N THR A 215 -12.97 23.36 -12.28
CA THR A 215 -11.50 23.40 -12.38
C THR A 215 -10.82 22.96 -11.09
N MET A 216 -11.40 23.29 -9.93
CA MET A 216 -10.93 22.84 -8.62
C MET A 216 -11.13 21.31 -8.43
N LYS A 217 -12.27 20.77 -8.86
CA LYS A 217 -12.57 19.33 -8.83
C LYS A 217 -11.68 18.56 -9.81
N GLN A 218 -11.43 19.11 -10.99
CA GLN A 218 -10.56 18.53 -12.01
C GLN A 218 -9.08 18.54 -11.56
N TRP A 219 -8.61 19.62 -10.93
CA TRP A 219 -7.27 19.73 -10.35
C TRP A 219 -7.07 18.79 -9.16
N ASN A 220 -8.01 18.76 -8.22
CA ASN A 220 -8.02 17.79 -7.13
C ASN A 220 -8.01 16.35 -7.68
N ASN A 221 -8.78 16.05 -8.72
CA ASN A 221 -8.76 14.73 -9.35
C ASN A 221 -7.42 14.39 -10.03
N HIS A 222 -6.71 15.39 -10.57
CA HIS A 222 -5.41 15.20 -11.22
C HIS A 222 -4.28 14.96 -10.22
N VAL A 223 -4.23 15.70 -9.11
CA VAL A 223 -3.19 15.53 -8.07
C VAL A 223 -3.41 14.25 -7.26
N ARG A 224 -4.66 13.82 -7.08
CA ARG A 224 -5.04 12.67 -6.24
C ARG A 224 -4.93 11.30 -6.92
N ASN A 225 -4.74 11.19 -8.24
CA ASN A 225 -4.75 9.88 -8.93
C ASN A 225 -3.40 9.52 -9.54
N ARG A 226 -2.31 9.91 -8.88
CA ARG A 226 -0.97 9.62 -9.39
C ARG A 226 -0.52 8.22 -9.04
N VAL A 227 0.28 7.64 -9.93
CA VAL A 227 0.86 6.31 -9.81
C VAL A 227 2.33 6.45 -9.47
N CYS A 228 2.78 5.66 -8.50
CA CYS A 228 4.16 5.57 -8.08
C CYS A 228 4.71 4.19 -8.44
N LEU A 229 5.73 4.16 -9.30
CA LEU A 229 6.36 2.94 -9.80
C LEU A 229 7.64 2.68 -8.99
N ASN A 230 7.44 2.21 -7.75
CA ASN A 230 8.51 2.19 -6.75
C ASN A 230 9.38 0.94 -6.79
N LEU A 231 8.85 -0.18 -7.27
CA LEU A 231 9.51 -1.46 -7.11
C LEU A 231 9.37 -2.31 -8.38
N PHE A 232 10.52 -2.66 -8.98
CA PHE A 232 10.59 -3.49 -10.18
C PHE A 232 11.48 -4.70 -9.93
N PHE A 233 11.00 -5.88 -10.34
CA PHE A 233 11.71 -7.14 -10.26
C PHE A 233 11.73 -7.80 -11.64
N ASP A 234 12.79 -8.52 -11.95
CA ASP A 234 12.91 -9.35 -13.14
C ASP A 234 12.62 -10.82 -12.79
N GLU A 235 11.97 -11.56 -13.70
CA GLU A 235 11.69 -13.00 -13.52
C GLU A 235 12.92 -13.85 -13.19
N ASN A 236 14.14 -13.42 -13.55
CA ASN A 236 15.37 -14.13 -13.17
C ASN A 236 15.69 -14.04 -11.67
N ASN A 237 15.16 -13.04 -10.95
CA ASN A 237 15.47 -12.82 -9.54
C ASN A 237 14.25 -12.26 -8.78
N LEU A 238 13.29 -13.13 -8.51
CA LEU A 238 12.05 -12.83 -7.77
C LEU A 238 12.25 -12.69 -6.26
N LYS A 239 13.39 -13.15 -5.72
CA LYS A 239 13.62 -13.22 -4.28
C LYS A 239 14.00 -11.85 -3.73
N VAL A 240 13.31 -11.41 -2.68
CA VAL A 240 13.71 -10.24 -1.90
C VAL A 240 15.13 -10.47 -1.34
N PRO A 241 16.07 -9.52 -1.52
CA PRO A 241 17.44 -9.64 -1.03
C PRO A 241 17.48 -9.88 0.48
N LYS A 242 18.41 -10.71 0.97
CA LYS A 242 18.48 -11.11 2.39
C LYS A 242 18.46 -9.91 3.36
N PHE A 243 19.19 -8.83 3.03
CA PHE A 243 19.26 -7.62 3.86
C PHE A 243 17.94 -6.79 3.89
N LYS A 244 16.97 -7.13 3.03
CA LYS A 244 15.61 -6.55 3.02
C LYS A 244 14.55 -7.55 3.47
N GLN A 245 14.90 -8.73 3.98
CA GLN A 245 13.93 -9.71 4.49
C GLN A 245 13.50 -9.37 5.92
N THR A 246 12.74 -8.30 6.06
CA THR A 246 12.36 -7.70 7.35
C THR A 246 10.87 -7.88 7.60
N GLU A 247 10.39 -7.63 8.82
CA GLU A 247 8.97 -7.74 9.17
C GLU A 247 8.11 -6.84 8.25
N PHE A 248 8.57 -5.61 8.00
CA PHE A 248 7.92 -4.66 7.11
C PHE A 248 7.84 -5.16 5.67
N VAL A 249 8.96 -5.61 5.10
CA VAL A 249 8.95 -6.11 3.70
C VAL A 249 8.16 -7.40 3.59
N GLY A 250 8.19 -8.27 4.61
CA GLY A 250 7.35 -9.46 4.65
C GLY A 250 5.87 -9.12 4.66
N HIS A 251 5.50 -8.05 5.38
CA HIS A 251 4.15 -7.50 5.36
C HIS A 251 3.76 -6.96 3.97
N GLU A 252 4.63 -6.17 3.33
CA GLU A 252 4.41 -5.68 1.96
C GLU A 252 4.23 -6.82 0.94
N VAL A 253 5.03 -7.90 1.05
CA VAL A 253 4.92 -9.08 0.17
C VAL A 253 3.55 -9.76 0.31
N LEU A 254 3.07 -9.96 1.54
CA LEU A 254 1.82 -10.68 1.81
C LEU A 254 0.57 -9.84 1.56
N GLN A 255 0.63 -8.52 1.77
CA GLN A 255 -0.52 -7.63 1.53
C GLN A 255 -0.70 -7.26 0.05
N MET A 256 0.34 -7.46 -0.77
CA MET A 256 0.34 -7.05 -2.16
C MET A 256 -0.88 -7.64 -2.89
N ARG A 257 -1.63 -6.79 -3.59
CA ARG A 257 -2.80 -7.22 -4.37
C ARG A 257 -2.48 -7.28 -5.85
N PRO A 258 -2.29 -8.46 -6.45
CA PRO A 258 -2.05 -8.57 -7.89
C PRO A 258 -3.25 -8.05 -8.68
N ILE A 259 -3.00 -7.24 -9.71
CA ILE A 259 -3.99 -6.77 -10.69
C ILE A 259 -3.77 -7.46 -12.04
N ILE A 260 -2.51 -7.54 -12.46
CA ILE A 260 -2.10 -8.26 -13.67
C ILE A 260 -1.26 -9.43 -13.21
N VAL A 261 -1.59 -10.64 -13.65
CA VAL A 261 -0.77 -11.83 -13.47
C VAL A 261 -0.73 -12.58 -14.81
N LYS A 262 0.47 -12.87 -15.30
CA LYS A 262 0.68 -13.70 -16.49
C LYS A 262 1.41 -14.97 -16.11
N GLY A 263 0.91 -16.12 -16.55
CA GLY A 263 1.45 -17.42 -16.16
C GLY A 263 1.44 -17.58 -14.64
N ASN A 264 2.46 -18.23 -14.09
CA ASN A 264 2.63 -18.50 -12.67
C ASN A 264 3.55 -17.47 -11.96
N THR A 265 3.55 -16.21 -12.43
CA THR A 265 4.50 -15.19 -11.95
C THR A 265 4.30 -14.86 -10.47
N TYR A 266 3.04 -14.78 -10.03
CA TYR A 266 2.75 -14.43 -8.63
C TYR A 266 3.12 -15.56 -7.67
N GLU A 267 2.79 -16.79 -8.06
CA GLU A 267 3.11 -18.03 -7.37
C GLU A 267 4.62 -18.22 -7.29
N GLY A 268 5.33 -17.97 -8.40
CA GLY A 268 6.79 -17.98 -8.46
C GLY A 268 7.40 -16.95 -7.51
N PHE A 269 6.80 -15.74 -7.43
CA PHE A 269 7.24 -14.70 -6.50
C PHE A 269 7.03 -15.10 -5.03
N LEU A 270 5.85 -15.64 -4.68
CA LEU A 270 5.59 -16.15 -3.32
C LEU A 270 6.50 -17.32 -2.96
N LYS A 271 6.74 -18.24 -3.90
CA LYS A 271 7.66 -19.38 -3.72
C LYS A 271 9.10 -18.92 -3.48
N ALA A 272 9.58 -17.94 -4.24
CA ALA A 272 10.91 -17.36 -4.03
C ALA A 272 11.05 -16.68 -2.67
N ASN A 273 9.92 -16.22 -2.09
CA ASN A 273 9.84 -15.48 -0.84
C ASN A 273 9.20 -16.26 0.31
N GLU A 274 9.29 -17.60 0.33
CA GLU A 274 8.69 -18.43 1.39
C GLU A 274 9.17 -18.11 2.83
N TRP A 275 10.25 -17.35 2.97
CA TRP A 275 10.69 -16.81 4.26
C TRP A 275 9.60 -16.00 4.97
N VAL A 276 8.68 -15.36 4.23
CA VAL A 276 7.57 -14.60 4.83
C VAL A 276 6.65 -15.49 5.65
N PHE A 277 6.46 -16.76 5.26
CA PHE A 277 5.64 -17.72 6.02
C PHE A 277 6.34 -18.24 7.28
N ARG A 278 7.66 -18.07 7.40
CA ARG A 278 8.36 -18.32 8.66
C ARG A 278 8.14 -17.17 9.66
N LEU A 279 8.02 -15.94 9.16
CA LEU A 279 7.68 -14.78 9.99
C LEU A 279 6.18 -14.79 10.37
N PHE A 280 5.33 -15.13 9.40
CA PHE A 280 3.87 -15.08 9.50
C PHE A 280 3.27 -16.46 9.19
N PRO A 281 3.31 -17.41 10.14
CA PRO A 281 2.94 -18.82 9.91
C PRO A 281 1.46 -19.04 9.60
N ASN A 282 0.59 -18.08 9.90
CA ASN A 282 -0.85 -18.18 9.63
C ASN A 282 -1.20 -17.78 8.19
N ALA A 283 -0.44 -16.87 7.58
CA ALA A 283 -0.66 -16.44 6.21
C ALA A 283 -0.67 -17.60 5.22
N LYS A 284 0.07 -18.67 5.49
CA LYS A 284 0.18 -19.83 4.60
C LYS A 284 -1.19 -20.42 4.22
N GLU A 285 -2.16 -20.42 5.13
CA GLU A 285 -3.52 -20.92 4.89
C GLU A 285 -4.26 -20.09 3.84
N ASP A 286 -4.08 -18.76 3.86
CA ASP A 286 -4.70 -17.86 2.90
C ASP A 286 -4.11 -18.05 1.48
N PHE A 287 -2.92 -18.65 1.35
CA PHE A 287 -2.21 -18.90 0.08
C PHE A 287 -2.13 -20.40 -0.31
N HIS A 288 -2.75 -21.31 0.46
CA HIS A 288 -2.68 -22.75 0.21
C HIS A 288 -3.34 -23.15 -1.13
N GLY A 289 -4.36 -22.42 -1.58
CA GLY A 289 -5.04 -22.64 -2.88
C GLY A 289 -4.17 -22.33 -4.10
N LEU A 290 -3.19 -21.42 -3.99
CA LEU A 290 -2.28 -21.07 -5.08
C LEU A 290 -1.22 -22.15 -5.36
N LYS A 291 -1.03 -23.12 -4.45
CA LYS A 291 -0.06 -24.21 -4.63
C LYS A 291 -0.60 -25.37 -5.48
N ALA A 292 -1.92 -25.51 -5.66
CA ALA A 292 -2.51 -26.66 -6.35
C ALA A 292 -2.34 -26.61 -7.89
N ASP A 293 -2.24 -25.42 -8.48
CA ASP A 293 -2.09 -25.23 -9.94
C ASP A 293 -0.63 -25.25 -10.45
N LEU A 294 0.32 -25.64 -9.60
CA LEU A 294 1.77 -25.58 -9.90
C LEU A 294 2.24 -26.61 -10.95
N HIS A 295 1.39 -27.51 -11.42
CA HIS A 295 1.77 -28.66 -12.26
C HIS A 295 1.54 -28.48 -13.78
N GLY A 296 1.14 -27.30 -14.25
CA GLY A 296 0.67 -27.12 -15.62
C GLY A 296 1.20 -25.89 -16.37
N TYR A 297 2.52 -25.69 -16.46
CA TYR A 297 3.03 -24.77 -17.48
C TYR A 297 4.41 -25.17 -18.05
N GLN A 298 4.37 -25.99 -19.10
CA GLN A 298 5.45 -26.04 -20.08
C GLN A 298 5.14 -25.02 -21.19
N ARG A 299 6.02 -24.04 -21.42
CA ARG A 299 5.98 -23.22 -22.63
C ARG A 299 7.21 -23.49 -23.48
N LYS A 300 6.97 -24.00 -24.68
CA LYS A 300 7.96 -24.21 -25.74
C LYS A 300 8.74 -22.92 -26.00
N SER A 301 10.06 -23.01 -25.91
CA SER A 301 10.97 -21.97 -26.39
C SER A 301 11.14 -22.12 -27.90
N ALA A 302 10.66 -21.14 -28.67
CA ALA A 302 11.19 -20.88 -30.00
C ALA A 302 12.19 -19.73 -29.88
N ILE A 303 13.47 -20.05 -30.02
CA ILE A 303 14.55 -19.06 -30.14
C ILE A 303 14.41 -18.45 -31.54
N ASN A 304 14.13 -17.16 -31.64
CA ASN A 304 14.03 -16.44 -32.91
C ASN A 304 14.65 -15.04 -32.78
N LEU A 305 15.26 -14.55 -33.87
CA LEU A 305 15.97 -13.27 -34.12
C LEU A 305 15.52 -12.01 -33.33
N ARG A 306 14.28 -11.95 -32.85
CA ARG A 306 13.74 -10.86 -31.99
C ARG A 306 14.45 -10.72 -30.63
N GLN A 307 15.20 -11.72 -30.17
CA GLN A 307 15.91 -11.62 -28.89
C GLN A 307 17.06 -10.60 -28.93
N SER A 308 17.85 -10.57 -30.01
CA SER A 308 19.02 -9.67 -30.13
C SER A 308 18.65 -8.19 -30.14
N LEU A 309 17.62 -7.81 -30.92
CA LEU A 309 17.08 -6.44 -30.89
C LEU A 309 16.51 -6.07 -29.51
N GLY A 310 15.85 -7.01 -28.84
CA GLY A 310 15.34 -6.81 -27.49
C GLY A 310 16.45 -6.62 -26.45
N ASP A 311 17.55 -7.34 -26.59
CA ASP A 311 18.71 -7.23 -25.70
C ASP A 311 19.47 -5.93 -25.92
N TRP A 312 19.63 -5.52 -27.19
CA TRP A 312 20.16 -4.19 -27.52
C TRP A 312 19.29 -3.08 -26.93
N LEU A 313 17.96 -3.15 -27.10
CA LEU A 313 17.03 -2.16 -26.56
C LEU A 313 17.07 -2.11 -25.03
N GLU A 314 17.11 -3.27 -24.35
CA GLU A 314 17.25 -3.36 -22.91
C GLU A 314 18.52 -2.65 -22.43
N ASN A 315 19.66 -2.91 -23.07
CA ASN A 315 20.94 -2.29 -22.71
C ASN A 315 20.95 -0.78 -22.98
N PHE A 316 20.40 -0.34 -24.11
CA PHE A 316 20.24 1.07 -24.42
C PHE A 316 19.38 1.79 -23.38
N LEU A 317 18.18 1.26 -23.09
CA LEU A 317 17.26 1.83 -22.11
C LEU A 317 17.82 1.79 -20.69
N LYS A 318 18.60 0.77 -20.35
CA LYS A 318 19.34 0.67 -19.09
C LYS A 318 20.32 1.83 -18.97
N ASN A 319 21.19 2.03 -19.95
CA ASN A 319 22.19 3.09 -19.92
C ASN A 319 21.54 4.47 -19.80
N LEU A 320 20.50 4.74 -20.61
CA LEU A 320 19.74 5.99 -20.53
C LEU A 320 19.12 6.21 -19.14
N GLN A 321 18.45 5.19 -18.58
CA GLN A 321 17.81 5.30 -17.28
C GLN A 321 18.82 5.46 -16.14
N LEU A 322 19.96 4.79 -16.20
CA LEU A 322 21.02 4.92 -15.20
C LEU A 322 21.58 6.34 -15.17
N ILE A 323 21.78 6.99 -16.32
CA ILE A 323 22.21 8.40 -16.39
C ILE A 323 21.20 9.30 -15.67
N LEU A 324 19.90 9.12 -15.94
CA LEU A 324 18.84 9.91 -15.33
C LEU A 324 18.70 9.69 -13.82
N ILE A 325 18.82 8.43 -13.37
CA ILE A 325 18.69 8.07 -11.96
C ILE A 325 19.91 8.56 -11.18
N ASN A 326 21.13 8.36 -11.71
CA ASN A 326 22.37 8.74 -11.04
C ASN A 326 22.48 10.26 -10.81
N ARG A 327 21.82 11.08 -11.62
CA ARG A 327 21.79 12.54 -11.46
C ARG A 327 21.15 13.00 -10.13
N HIS A 328 20.23 12.21 -9.58
CA HIS A 328 19.45 12.56 -8.37
C HIS A 328 19.37 11.40 -7.37
N ARG A 329 20.38 10.53 -7.35
CA ARG A 329 20.40 9.34 -6.51
C ARG A 329 20.55 9.72 -5.04
N THR A 330 19.70 9.14 -4.20
CA THR A 330 19.79 9.27 -2.75
C THR A 330 19.93 7.87 -2.14
N THR A 331 18.83 7.16 -1.97
CA THR A 331 18.74 5.89 -1.22
C THR A 331 18.36 4.69 -2.09
N GLU A 332 18.25 4.89 -3.41
CA GLU A 332 17.69 3.87 -4.30
C GLU A 332 18.66 2.70 -4.56
N ILE A 333 18.10 1.48 -4.51
CA ILE A 333 18.83 0.24 -4.80
C ILE A 333 18.58 -0.11 -6.26
N ILE A 334 19.66 -0.16 -7.05
CA ILE A 334 19.60 -0.37 -8.48
C ILE A 334 20.51 -1.54 -8.81
N THR A 335 19.92 -2.61 -9.32
CA THR A 335 20.63 -3.80 -9.81
C THR A 335 20.19 -4.11 -11.23
N SER A 336 20.83 -5.09 -11.87
CA SER A 336 20.41 -5.56 -13.20
C SER A 336 19.06 -6.29 -13.19
N THR A 337 18.58 -6.73 -12.01
CA THR A 337 17.36 -7.55 -11.89
C THR A 337 16.30 -6.98 -10.97
N GLN A 338 16.63 -5.96 -10.17
CA GLN A 338 15.71 -5.34 -9.22
C GLN A 338 16.01 -3.84 -9.06
N LEU A 339 14.96 -3.04 -8.95
CA LEU A 339 15.02 -1.60 -8.72
C LEU A 339 14.09 -1.22 -7.56
N TRP A 340 14.64 -0.53 -6.57
CA TRP A 340 13.93 -0.09 -5.37
C TRP A 340 14.05 1.44 -5.23
N PHE A 341 12.93 2.14 -5.37
CA PHE A 341 12.85 3.61 -5.34
C PHE A 341 12.15 4.15 -4.10
N HIS A 342 12.28 3.50 -2.93
CA HIS A 342 11.67 3.98 -1.70
C HIS A 342 12.36 5.28 -1.20
N PRO A 343 11.63 6.41 -1.12
CA PRO A 343 12.20 7.67 -0.64
C PRO A 343 12.40 7.68 0.90
N ASP A 344 11.61 6.87 1.61
CA ASP A 344 11.63 6.77 3.07
C ASP A 344 11.88 5.32 3.50
N ASP A 345 12.88 5.11 4.37
CA ASP A 345 13.13 3.81 4.99
C ASP A 345 12.21 3.64 6.19
N PHE A 346 10.93 3.29 5.93
CA PHE A 346 9.91 3.09 6.97
C PHE A 346 10.36 2.12 8.06
N GLU A 347 11.22 1.17 7.71
CA GLU A 347 11.85 0.23 8.65
C GLU A 347 12.59 0.95 9.79
N LYS A 348 13.31 2.05 9.50
CA LYS A 348 14.00 2.82 10.54
C LYS A 348 13.04 3.57 11.46
N LYS A 349 11.86 3.94 10.98
CA LYS A 349 10.85 4.68 11.76
C LYS A 349 10.03 3.77 12.69
N ILE A 350 9.91 2.48 12.36
CA ILE A 350 9.12 1.51 13.16
C ILE A 350 9.80 1.15 14.49
N PHE A 351 11.14 1.24 14.57
CA PHE A 351 11.91 0.84 15.75
C PHE A 351 12.43 2.02 16.60
N THR A 352 12.03 3.26 16.27
CA THR A 352 12.45 4.49 17.00
C THR A 352 11.41 5.05 17.96
N ASP A 353 10.17 4.55 17.92
CA ASP A 353 9.08 4.87 18.85
C ASP A 353 8.76 3.65 19.72
#